data_AF-A0A1Q5SVQ4-F1
#
_entry.id   AF-A0A1Q5SVQ4-F1
#
_cell.length_a   1.000
_cell.length_b   1.000
_cell.length_c   1.000
_cell.angle_alpha   90.00
_cell.angle_beta   90.00
_cell.angle_gamma   90.00
#
_symmetry.space_group_name_H-M   'P 1'
#
loop_
_entity.id
_entity.type
_entity.pdbx_description
1 polymer ?
#
loop_
_entity_poly.entity_id
_entity_poly.type
_entity_poly.pdbx_seq_one_letter_code
_entity_poly.pdbx_strand_id
1 'polypeptide(L)' 'MEFDVVFVIDLNSDVVPLPFEEDEVEDETEYMDIERRLLYVSMTRAKHMLYMFYYGEPSPFLLEADPELYEEIEV' A
#
# COMPACT_ATOMS: atom_id res chain seq x y z
N MET A 1 11.66 0.05 13.96
CA MET A 1 10.55 -0.21 14.91
C MET A 1 9.77 -1.38 14.35
N GLU A 2 9.17 -2.23 15.17
CA GLU A 2 8.36 -3.37 14.75
C GLU A 2 7.22 -3.53 15.76
N PHE A 3 6.05 -3.97 15.29
CA PHE A 3 4.83 -4.06 16.09
C PHE A 3 4.18 -5.43 15.92
N ASP A 4 3.51 -5.92 16.96
CA ASP A 4 2.82 -7.21 16.90
C ASP A 4 1.69 -7.19 15.85
N VAL A 5 1.00 -6.06 15.76
CA VAL A 5 -0.09 -5.82 14.81
C VAL A 5 0.12 -4.47 14.13
N VAL A 6 -0.04 -4.42 12.81
CA VAL A 6 -0.01 -3.19 12.01
C VAL A 6 -1.31 -3.04 11.24
N PHE A 7 -1.85 -1.82 11.23
CA PHE A 7 -2.99 -1.43 10.42
C PHE A 7 -2.50 -0.40 9.41
N VAL A 8 -2.57 -0.74 8.12
CA VAL A 8 -2.33 0.19 7.02
C VAL A 8 -3.69 0.60 6.50
N ILE A 9 -4.03 1.86 6.71
CA ILE A 9 -5.33 2.43 6.36
C ILE A 9 -5.19 3.29 5.10
N ASP A 10 -6.33 3.55 4.45
CA ASP A 10 -6.42 4.49 3.34
C ASP A 10 -5.61 4.05 2.09
N LEU A 11 -5.56 2.74 1.84
CA LEU A 11 -4.93 2.16 0.66
C LEU A 11 -5.85 2.25 -0.56
N ASN A 12 -6.26 3.46 -0.92
CA ASN A 12 -7.13 3.72 -2.06
C ASN A 12 -6.30 4.24 -3.24
N SER A 13 -6.84 4.15 -4.44
CA SER A 13 -6.17 4.59 -5.68
C SER A 13 -5.88 6.10 -5.74
N ASP A 14 -6.61 6.93 -4.97
CA ASP A 14 -6.44 8.38 -4.90
C ASP A 14 -5.54 8.84 -3.74
N VAL A 15 -5.07 7.91 -2.90
CA VAL A 15 -4.23 8.20 -1.73
C VAL A 15 -2.87 7.50 -1.83
N VAL A 16 -2.86 6.25 -2.28
CA VAL A 16 -1.64 5.43 -2.41
C VAL A 16 -1.62 4.77 -3.79
N PRO A 17 -0.62 5.06 -4.65
CA PRO A 17 0.49 6.00 -4.46
C PRO A 17 0.02 7.45 -4.28
N LEU A 18 0.84 8.27 -3.62
CA LEU A 18 0.52 9.70 -3.47
C LEU A 18 0.36 10.33 -4.88
N PRO A 19 -0.77 11.01 -5.15
CA PRO A 19 -0.95 11.68 -6.44
C PRO A 19 0.11 12.74 -6.67
N PHE A 20 0.65 12.78 -7.88
CA PHE A 20 1.64 13.76 -8.32
C PHE A 20 1.25 14.33 -9.69
N GLU A 21 1.67 15.55 -9.98
CA GLU A 21 1.55 16.11 -11.34
C GLU A 21 2.78 15.71 -12.18
N GLU A 22 2.62 15.55 -13.50
CA GLU A 22 3.72 15.15 -14.41
C GLU A 22 4.96 16.06 -14.30
N ASP A 23 4.76 17.35 -13.99
CA ASP A 23 5.84 18.33 -13.80
C ASP A 23 6.58 18.21 -12.44
N GLU A 24 6.02 17.46 -11.48
CA GLU A 24 6.60 17.29 -10.13
C GLU A 24 7.60 16.13 -10.05
N VAL A 25 7.60 15.24 -11.04
CA VAL A 25 8.34 13.97 -10.99
C VAL A 25 9.14 13.76 -12.27
N GLU A 26 10.46 13.65 -12.15
CA GLU A 26 11.35 13.45 -13.31
C GLU A 26 11.22 12.05 -13.93
N ASP A 27 10.93 11.03 -13.12
CA ASP A 27 10.74 9.63 -13.54
C ASP A 27 9.60 8.99 -12.75
N GLU A 28 8.45 8.81 -13.42
CA GLU A 28 7.25 8.18 -12.84
C GLU A 28 7.52 6.76 -12.34
N THR A 29 8.38 6.00 -13.03
CA THR A 29 8.68 4.61 -12.64
C THR A 29 9.48 4.60 -11.35
N GLU A 30 10.47 5.48 -11.22
CA GLU A 30 11.25 5.62 -9.99
C GLU A 30 10.35 6.06 -8.82
N TYR A 31 9.43 6.98 -9.05
CA TYR A 31 8.49 7.43 -8.02
C TYR A 31 7.56 6.31 -7.55
N MET A 32 6.99 5.56 -8.50
CA MET A 32 6.18 4.37 -8.22
C MET A 32 6.95 3.33 -7.40
N ASP A 33 8.25 3.13 -7.69
CA ASP A 33 9.12 2.25 -6.93
C ASP A 33 9.37 2.74 -5.49
N ILE A 34 9.48 4.06 -5.29
CA ILE A 34 9.63 4.66 -3.97
C ILE A 34 8.37 4.44 -3.13
N GLU A 35 7.19 4.73 -3.69
CA GLU A 35 5.90 4.53 -3.01
C GLU A 35 5.66 3.05 -2.67
N ARG A 36 6.01 2.15 -3.60
CA ARG A 36 5.95 0.70 -3.37
C ARG A 36 6.89 0.26 -2.24
N ARG A 37 8.10 0.81 -2.17
CA ARG A 37 9.04 0.54 -1.06
C ARG A 37 8.51 1.07 0.26
N LEU A 38 7.82 2.21 0.26
CA LEU A 38 7.20 2.77 1.46
C LEU A 38 6.11 1.83 2.00
N LEU A 39 5.24 1.32 1.13
CA LEU A 39 4.25 0.31 1.49
C LEU A 39 4.92 -0.97 2.02
N TYR A 40 5.91 -1.50 1.31
CA TYR A 40 6.65 -2.69 1.72
C TYR A 40 7.31 -2.53 3.11
N VAL A 41 7.93 -1.38 3.36
CA VAL A 41 8.52 -1.06 4.67
C VAL A 41 7.43 -1.07 5.74
N SER A 42 6.26 -0.53 5.46
CA SER A 42 5.11 -0.50 6.37
C SER A 42 4.58 -1.91 6.67
N MET A 43 4.45 -2.76 5.64
CA MET A 43 4.06 -4.17 5.79
C MET A 43 5.05 -4.95 6.65
N THR A 44 6.35 -4.79 6.40
CA THR A 44 7.43 -5.47 7.16
C THR A 44 7.62 -4.93 8.58
N ARG A 45 6.83 -3.95 9.03
CA ARG A 45 6.76 -3.57 10.45
C ARG A 45 5.93 -4.55 11.27
N ALA A 46 5.06 -5.33 10.64
CA ALA A 46 4.19 -6.30 11.31
C ALA A 46 4.96 -7.58 11.67
N LYS A 47 4.84 -8.03 12.92
CA LYS A 47 5.41 -9.31 13.38
C LYS A 47 4.43 -10.47 13.27
N HIS A 48 3.15 -10.22 13.55
CA HIS A 48 2.15 -11.28 13.62
C HIS A 48 0.97 -11.02 12.70
N MET A 49 0.36 -9.83 12.75
CA MET A 49 -0.82 -9.51 11.95
C MET A 49 -0.64 -8.20 11.20
N LEU A 50 -1.03 -8.20 9.92
CA LEU A 50 -1.10 -7.04 9.06
C LEU A 50 -2.54 -6.91 8.56
N TYR A 51 -3.16 -5.75 8.80
CA TYR A 51 -4.46 -5.42 8.25
C TYR A 51 -4.31 -4.26 7.27
N MET A 52 -4.90 -4.40 6.10
CA MET A 52 -4.86 -3.42 5.02
C MET A 52 -6.30 -3.01 4.69
N PHE A 53 -6.59 -1.72 4.74
CA PHE A 53 -7.93 -1.18 4.52
C PHE A 53 -7.93 -0.22 3.35
N TYR A 54 -8.96 -0.35 2.53
CA TYR A 54 -9.30 0.61 1.49
C TYR A 54 -10.81 0.86 1.52
N TYR A 55 -11.24 1.94 0.88
CA TYR A 55 -12.64 2.19 0.56
C TYR A 55 -12.76 2.62 -0.90
N GLY A 56 -13.88 2.29 -1.53
CA GLY A 56 -14.08 2.60 -2.94
C GLY A 56 -13.11 1.82 -3.82
N GLU A 57 -12.25 2.52 -4.55
CA GLU A 57 -11.27 1.92 -5.48
C GLU A 57 -9.96 1.60 -4.74
N PRO A 58 -9.52 0.33 -4.70
CA PRO A 58 -8.29 -0.05 -4.02
C PRO A 58 -7.06 0.54 -4.70
N SER A 59 -6.01 0.76 -3.92
CA SER A 59 -4.68 1.09 -4.42
C SER A 59 -4.22 0.05 -5.46
N PRO A 60 -3.58 0.47 -6.57
CA PRO A 60 -3.02 -0.47 -7.53
C PRO A 60 -2.03 -1.46 -6.88
N PHE A 61 -1.34 -1.07 -5.81
CA PHE A 61 -0.43 -1.97 -5.09
C PHE A 61 -1.14 -3.13 -4.39
N LEU A 62 -2.40 -2.97 -4.00
CA LEU A 62 -3.21 -4.08 -3.45
C LEU A 62 -3.58 -5.08 -4.55
N LEU A 63 -3.91 -4.58 -5.75
CA LEU A 63 -4.29 -5.41 -6.88
C LEU A 63 -3.12 -6.23 -7.44
N GLU A 64 -1.89 -5.79 -7.20
CA GLU A 64 -0.67 -6.52 -7.56
C GLU A 64 -0.30 -7.63 -6.55
N ALA A 65 -0.92 -7.63 -5.37
CA ALA A 65 -0.63 -8.63 -4.34
C ALA A 65 -1.23 -10.00 -4.70
N ASP A 66 -0.52 -11.07 -4.36
CA ASP A 66 -0.99 -12.43 -4.60
C ASP A 66 -2.22 -12.73 -3.72
N PRO A 67 -3.39 -13.03 -4.32
CA PRO A 67 -4.63 -13.28 -3.58
C PRO A 67 -4.58 -14.55 -2.73
N GLU A 68 -3.62 -15.45 -2.93
CA GLU A 68 -3.45 -16.63 -2.07
C GLU A 68 -2.79 -16.31 -0.72
N LEU A 69 -2.25 -15.09 -0.55
CA LEU A 69 -1.50 -14.67 0.64
C LEU A 69 -2.31 -13.85 1.65
N TYR A 70 -3.56 -13.52 1.34
CA TYR A 70 -4.42 -12.75 2.23
C TYR A 70 -5.88 -13.22 2.20
N GLU A 71 -6.63 -12.83 3.22
CA GLU A 71 -8.07 -13.03 3.28
C GLU A 71 -8.77 -11.68 3.11
N GLU A 72 -9.68 -11.60 2.13
CA GLU A 72 -10.57 -10.45 1.99
C GLU A 72 -11.73 -10.56 2.98
N ILE A 73 -11.95 -9.50 3.76
CA ILE A 73 -13.01 -9.42 4.76
C ILE A 73 -13.90 -8.24 4.38
N GLU A 74 -15.12 -8.54 3.92
CA GLU A 74 -16.18 -7.53 3.76
C GLU A 74 -16.80 -7.25 5.14
N VAL A 75 -16.89 -5.97 5.51
CA VAL A 75 -17.44 -5.48 6.79
C VAL A 75 -18.81 -4.86 6.59
#